data_AF-A0A0N4YT36-F1
#
_entry.id   AF-A0A0N4YT36-F1
#
_cell.length_a   1.000
_cell.length_b   1.000
_cell.length_c   1.000
_cell.angle_alpha   90.00
_cell.angle_beta   90.00
_cell.angle_gamma   90.00
#
_symmetry.space_group_name_H-M   'P 1'
#
loop_
_entity.id
_entity.type
_entity.pdbx_description
1 polymer ?
#
loop_
_entity_poly.entity_id
_entity_poly.type
_entity_poly.pdbx_seq_one_letter_code
_entity_poly.pdbx_strand_id
1 'polypeptide(L)' 'MADTAFLYQNEAIIGKVLNEYLSSGKLKREELFITTKLPFTGHDPEDVEKCVNKQLEALQLDYIDLYLMHSPCPYEVAF' A
#
# COMPACT_ATOMS: atom_id res chain seq x y z
N MET A 1 9.27 11.02 -1.27
CA MET A 1 9.11 9.79 -0.48
C MET A 1 7.82 9.89 0.30
N ALA A 2 6.96 8.88 0.23
CA ALA A 2 5.75 8.77 1.05
C ALA A 2 5.72 7.41 1.74
N ASP A 3 5.39 7.41 3.02
CA ASP A 3 5.20 6.20 3.84
C ASP A 3 3.72 6.12 4.25
N THR A 4 3.12 4.96 3.99
CA THR A 4 1.74 4.66 4.35
C THR A 4 1.63 3.24 4.90
N ALA A 5 0.44 2.82 5.29
CA ALA A 5 0.13 1.46 5.70
C ALA A 5 -1.37 1.18 5.53
N PHE A 6 -1.72 -0.08 5.25
CA PHE A 6 -3.11 -0.52 5.20
C PHE A 6 -3.94 -0.08 6.43
N LEU A 7 -3.33 -0.19 7.63
CA LEU A 7 -3.98 0.12 8.90
C LEU A 7 -4.37 1.59 9.08
N TYR A 8 -3.81 2.51 8.28
CA TYR A 8 -4.15 3.94 8.36
C TYR A 8 -5.48 4.25 7.65
N GLN A 9 -6.03 3.30 6.89
CA GLN A 9 -7.33 3.39 6.21
C GLN A 9 -7.49 4.63 5.31
N ASN A 10 -6.38 5.13 4.78
CA ASN A 10 -6.34 6.34 3.97
C ASN A 10 -5.62 6.16 2.62
N GLU A 11 -5.18 4.94 2.28
CA GLU A 11 -4.49 4.65 1.02
C GLU A 11 -5.32 5.03 -0.21
N ALA A 12 -6.64 4.88 -0.17
CA ALA A 12 -7.53 5.32 -1.25
C ALA A 12 -7.51 6.85 -1.48
N ILE A 13 -7.38 7.63 -0.40
CA ILE A 13 -7.27 9.10 -0.49
C ILE A 13 -5.90 9.46 -1.07
N ILE A 14 -4.85 8.80 -0.63
CA ILE A 14 -3.48 8.98 -1.15
C ILE A 14 -3.46 8.64 -2.63
N GLY A 15 -4.03 7.49 -3.04
CA GLY A 15 -4.07 7.05 -4.43
C GLY A 15 -4.77 8.04 -5.36
N LYS A 16 -5.86 8.65 -4.90
CA LYS A 16 -6.51 9.73 -5.65
C LYS A 16 -5.58 10.91 -5.92
N VAL A 17 -4.86 11.39 -4.90
CA VAL A 17 -3.90 12.50 -5.05
C VAL A 17 -2.73 12.10 -5.94
N LEU A 18 -2.20 10.88 -5.79
CA LEU A 18 -1.14 10.36 -6.66
C LEU A 18 -1.59 10.34 -8.12
N ASN A 19 -2.79 9.81 -8.39
CA ASN A 19 -3.35 9.75 -9.74
C ASN A 19 -3.51 11.14 -10.37
N GLU A 20 -4.00 12.13 -9.62
CA GLU A 20 -4.14 13.52 -10.09
C GLU A 20 -2.78 14.12 -10.52
N TYR A 21 -1.73 13.87 -9.74
CA TYR A 21 -0.39 14.42 -10.04
C TYR A 21 0.31 13.67 -11.19
N LEU A 22 0.18 12.34 -11.22
CA LEU A 22 0.75 11.51 -12.29
C LEU A 22 0.04 11.78 -13.63
N SER A 23 -1.29 11.83 -13.63
CA SER A 23 -2.09 12.09 -14.84
C SER A 23 -1.94 13.51 -15.37
N SER A 24 -1.66 14.49 -14.49
CA SER A 24 -1.37 15.87 -14.92
C SER A 24 0.07 16.08 -15.41
N GLY A 25 0.94 15.06 -15.30
CA GLY A 25 2.35 15.15 -15.67
C GLY A 25 3.19 16.04 -14.75
N LYS A 26 2.65 16.43 -13.58
CA LYS A 26 3.37 17.21 -12.56
C LYS A 26 4.44 16.39 -11.84
N LEU A 27 4.28 15.06 -11.84
CA LEU A 27 5.20 14.08 -11.27
C LEU A 27 5.25 12.88 -12.20
N LYS A 28 6.41 12.23 -12.28
CA LYS A 28 6.56 10.91 -12.90
C LYS A 28 6.60 9.83 -11.83
N ARG A 29 6.19 8.60 -12.18
CA ARG A 29 6.12 7.50 -11.22
C ARG A 29 7.50 7.17 -10.64
N GLU A 30 8.54 7.23 -11.46
CA GLU A 30 9.93 6.95 -11.07
C GLU A 30 10.57 8.02 -10.16
N GLU A 31 9.94 9.19 -10.01
CA GLU A 31 10.36 10.24 -9.07
C GLU A 31 9.79 10.02 -7.66
N LEU A 32 8.88 9.07 -7.53
CA LEU A 32 8.23 8.71 -6.28
C LEU A 32 8.85 7.45 -5.68
N PHE A 33 9.02 7.48 -4.37
CA PHE A 33 9.34 6.31 -3.55
C PHE A 33 8.18 6.10 -2.58
N ILE A 34 7.42 5.03 -2.79
CA ILE A 34 6.22 4.69 -2.02
C ILE A 34 6.51 3.45 -1.16
N THR A 35 6.34 3.63 0.15
CA THR A 35 6.38 2.53 1.13
C THR A 35 4.97 2.23 1.61
N THR A 36 4.58 0.96 1.62
CA THR A 36 3.43 0.51 2.41
C THR A 36 3.73 -0.79 3.16
N LYS A 37 2.81 -1.22 4.02
CA LYS A 37 3.06 -2.26 5.03
C LYS A 37 1.96 -3.32 5.00
N LEU A 38 2.35 -4.58 5.05
CA LEU A 38 1.48 -5.73 5.23
C LEU A 38 0.81 -5.65 6.62
N PRO A 39 -0.52 -5.67 6.72
CA PRO A 39 -1.21 -5.66 8.02
C PRO A 39 -0.98 -6.95 8.78
N PHE A 40 -1.14 -6.91 10.10
CA PHE A 40 -0.97 -8.07 10.98
C PHE A 40 -1.94 -9.24 10.69
N THR A 41 -3.04 -8.98 9.97
CA THR A 41 -4.00 -9.99 9.51
C THR A 41 -3.60 -10.68 8.20
N GLY A 42 -2.52 -10.24 7.56
CA GLY A 42 -2.09 -10.73 6.24
C GLY A 42 -0.83 -11.60 6.28
N HIS A 43 -0.44 -12.08 7.46
CA HIS A 43 0.82 -12.82 7.65
C HIS A 43 0.78 -14.24 7.07
N ASP A 44 -0.41 -14.81 6.85
CA ASP A 44 -0.52 -16.10 6.17
C ASP A 44 -0.05 -15.97 4.72
N PRO A 45 0.82 -16.89 4.23
CA PRO A 45 1.40 -16.78 2.90
C PRO A 45 0.38 -16.62 1.77
N GLU A 46 -0.81 -17.21 1.92
CA GLU A 46 -1.90 -17.14 0.95
C GLU A 46 -2.64 -15.79 0.91
N ASP A 47 -2.45 -14.95 1.93
CA ASP A 47 -3.09 -13.65 2.06
C ASP A 47 -2.17 -12.48 1.68
N VAL A 48 -0.85 -12.68 1.67
CA VAL A 48 0.13 -11.64 1.32
C VAL A 48 -0.18 -11.03 -0.05
N GLU A 49 -0.41 -11.85 -1.07
CA GLU A 49 -0.73 -11.37 -2.43
C GLU A 49 -2.06 -10.61 -2.45
N LYS A 50 -3.08 -11.10 -1.73
CA LYS A 50 -4.38 -10.43 -1.65
C LYS A 50 -4.25 -9.05 -0.98
N CYS A 51 -3.44 -8.95 0.08
CA CYS A 51 -3.18 -7.69 0.77
C CYS A 51 -2.47 -6.68 -0.12
N VAL A 52 -1.34 -7.04 -0.76
CA VAL A 52 -0.61 -6.10 -1.62
C VAL A 52 -1.45 -5.67 -2.83
N ASN A 53 -2.24 -6.57 -3.43
CA ASN A 53 -3.12 -6.23 -4.55
C ASN A 53 -4.20 -5.20 -4.15
N LYS A 54 -4.80 -5.34 -2.96
CA LYS A 54 -5.73 -4.33 -2.43
C LYS A 54 -5.06 -2.97 -2.20
N GLN A 55 -3.81 -2.98 -1.74
CA GLN A 55 -3.05 -1.74 -1.49
C GLN A 55 -2.63 -1.07 -2.80
N LEU A 56 -2.21 -1.84 -3.81
CA LEU A 56 -1.95 -1.35 -5.17
C LEU A 56 -3.21 -0.72 -5.79
N GLU A 57 -4.36 -1.38 -5.66
CA GLU A 57 -5.65 -0.84 -6.12
C GLU A 57 -6.00 0.46 -5.40
N ALA A 58 -5.91 0.49 -4.07
CA ALA A 58 -6.19 1.69 -3.27
C ALA A 58 -5.25 2.85 -3.62
N LEU A 59 -3.96 2.57 -3.81
CA LEU A 59 -2.95 3.57 -4.17
C LEU A 59 -2.96 3.93 -5.66
N GLN A 60 -3.67 3.17 -6.50
CA GLN A 60 -3.70 3.31 -7.96
C GLN A 60 -2.30 3.24 -8.58
N LEU A 61 -1.52 2.23 -8.18
CA LEU A 61 -0.15 2.00 -8.64
C LEU A 61 0.01 0.59 -9.19
N ASP A 62 0.95 0.41 -10.11
CA ASP A 62 1.33 -0.91 -10.64
C ASP A 62 2.39 -1.61 -9.79
N TYR A 63 3.13 -0.86 -8.97
CA TYR A 63 4.17 -1.38 -8.08
C TYR A 63 4.41 -0.49 -6.85
N ILE A 64 4.91 -1.11 -5.77
CA ILE A 64 5.37 -0.46 -4.53
C ILE A 64 6.90 -0.53 -4.47
N ASP A 65 7.56 0.56 -4.07
CA ASP A 65 9.03 0.62 -4.00
C ASP A 65 9.59 -0.14 -2.79
N LEU A 66 8.86 -0.10 -1.66
CA LEU A 66 9.21 -0.85 -0.46
C LEU A 66 7.95 -1.41 0.22
N TYR A 67 7.94 -2.71 0.47
CA TYR A 67 6.87 -3.39 1.18
C TYR A 67 7.41 -4.03 2.46
N LEU A 68 6.83 -3.70 3.61
CA LEU A 68 7.31 -4.13 4.93
C LEU A 68 6.27 -4.95 5.66
N MET A 69 6.70 -5.92 6.47
CA MET A 69 5.89 -6.43 7.57
C MET A 69 5.64 -5.27 8.54
N HIS A 70 4.38 -4.90 8.81
CA HIS A 70 4.11 -3.77 9.72
C HIS A 70 4.48 -4.10 11.17
N SER A 71 4.32 -5.37 11.56
CA SER A 71 4.63 -5.87 12.89
C SER A 71 5.15 -7.30 12.77
N PRO A 72 6.03 -7.77 13.68
CA PRO A 72 6.40 -9.18 13.75
C PRO A 72 5.30 -10.06 14.37
N CYS A 73 4.24 -9.46 14.93
CA CYS A 73 3.16 -10.19 15.60
C CYS A 73 1.93 -10.32 14.68
N PRO A 74 1.57 -11.52 14.20
CA PRO A 74 0.30 -11.72 13.51
C PRO A 74 -0.87 -11.48 14.47
N TYR A 75 -2.01 -11.09 13.91
CA TYR A 75 -3.29 -11.07 14.61
C TYR A 75 -4.34 -11.72 13.73
N GLU A 76 -4.84 -12.86 14.16
CA GLU A 76 -6.03 -13.48 13.59
C GLU A 76 -7.27 -12.88 14.25
N VAL A 77 -8.21 -12.41 13.44
CA VAL A 77 -9.55 -12.11 13.95
C VAL A 77 -10.24 -13.46 14.13
N ALA A 78 -10.38 -13.93 15.37
CA ALA A 78 -11.36 -14.96 15.67
C ALA A 78 -12.74 -14.35 15.39
N PHE A 79 -13.38 -14.77 14.31
CA PHE A 79 -14.75 -14.41 13.97
C PHE A 79 -15.75 -15.08 14.92
#